data_AF-A0A1Q3SWR5-F1
#
_entry.id   AF-A0A1Q3SWR5-F1
#
_cell.length_a   1.000
_cell.length_b   1.000
_cell.length_c   1.000
_cell.angle_alpha   90.00
_cell.angle_beta   90.00
_cell.angle_gamma   90.00
#
_symmetry.space_group_name_H-M   'P 1'
#
loop_
_entity.id
_entity.type
_entity.pdbx_description
1 polymer ?
#
loop_
_entity_poly.entity_id
_entity_poly.type
_entity_poly.pdbx_seq_one_letter_code
_entity_poly.pdbx_strand_id
1 'polypeptide(L)' 'MASEGLRALIARANNDKQFLRELLADPEGAVKAGGFELSAEEMEAVKSQYQGQLTDEQLENRVSKAWFRVGP' A
#
# COMPACT_ATOMS: atom_id res chain seq x y z
N MET A 1 10.06 10.06 -7.33
CA MET A 1 9.18 9.35 -8.29
C MET A 1 8.87 7.99 -7.67
N ALA A 2 7.61 7.53 -7.66
CA ALA A 2 7.31 6.18 -7.19
C ALA A 2 7.84 5.17 -8.22
N SER A 3 8.62 4.19 -7.76
CA SER A 3 9.20 3.16 -8.62
C SER A 3 8.12 2.29 -9.24
N GLU A 4 8.46 1.64 -10.35
CA GLU A 4 7.55 0.74 -11.05
C GLU A 4 7.04 -0.40 -10.14
N GLY A 5 7.89 -0.89 -9.22
CA GLY A 5 7.53 -1.88 -8.20
C GLY A 5 6.43 -1.39 -7.23
N LEU A 6 6.53 -0.15 -6.73
CA LEU A 6 5.51 0.43 -5.86
C LEU A 6 4.16 0.59 -6.59
N ARG A 7 4.20 1.02 -7.85
CA ARG A 7 2.99 1.19 -8.68
C ARG A 7 2.30 -0.16 -8.93
N ALA A 8 3.07 -1.20 -9.23
CA ALA A 8 2.56 -2.55 -9.44
C ALA A 8 2.00 -3.15 -8.14
N LEU A 9 2.63 -2.88 -7.00
CA LEU A 9 2.12 -3.29 -5.68
C LEU A 9 0.78 -2.63 -5.36
N ILE A 10 0.66 -1.32 -5.57
CA ILE A 10 -0.59 -0.59 -5.36
C ILE A 10 -1.68 -1.10 -6.30
N ALA A 11 -1.35 -1.32 -7.58
CA ALA A 11 -2.30 -1.89 -8.55
C ALA A 11 -2.79 -3.27 -8.12
N ARG A 12 -1.91 -4.12 -7.59
CA ARG A 12 -2.27 -5.42 -7.05
C ARG A 12 -3.15 -5.30 -5.82
N ALA A 13 -2.79 -4.45 -4.87
CA ALA A 13 -3.61 -4.18 -3.68
C ALA A 13 -5.02 -3.66 -4.02
N ASN A 14 -5.17 -2.94 -5.13
CA ASN A 14 -6.46 -2.43 -5.59
C ASN A 14 -7.35 -3.49 -6.24
N ASN A 15 -6.74 -4.45 -6.92
CA ASN A 15 -7.46 -5.54 -7.58
C ASN A 15 -7.67 -6.75 -6.67
N ASP A 16 -6.80 -6.92 -5.66
CA ASP A 16 -6.75 -8.08 -4.79
C ASP A 16 -6.97 -7.64 -3.33
N LYS A 17 -8.23 -7.71 -2.89
CA LYS A 17 -8.64 -7.33 -1.53
C LYS A 17 -7.99 -8.22 -0.46
N GLN A 18 -7.62 -9.44 -0.81
CA GLN A 18 -6.94 -10.34 0.11
C GLN A 18 -5.49 -9.88 0.31
N PHE A 19 -4.81 -9.56 -0.79
CA PHE A 19 -3.48 -8.95 -0.75
C PHE A 19 -3.47 -7.62 0.01
N LEU A 20 -4.50 -6.77 -0.15
CA LEU A 20 -4.62 -5.54 0.63
C LEU A 20 -4.68 -5.81 2.14
N ARG A 21 -5.45 -6.82 2.58
CA ARG A 21 -5.53 -7.18 3.99
C ARG A 21 -4.20 -7.70 4.52
N GLU A 22 -3.50 -8.50 3.73
CA GLU A 22 -2.14 -8.94 4.05
C GLU A 22 -1.17 -7.77 4.11
N LEU A 23 -1.26 -6.81 3.19
CA LEU A 23 -0.42 -5.61 3.17
C LEU A 23 -0.69 -4.67 4.37
N LEU A 24 -1.93 -4.62 4.84
CA LEU A 24 -2.33 -3.86 6.04
C LEU A 24 -1.85 -4.54 7.33
N ALA A 25 -1.93 -5.87 7.39
CA ALA A 25 -1.50 -6.65 8.55
C ALA A 25 0.04 -6.77 8.62
N ASP A 26 0.65 -7.10 7.49
CA ASP A 26 2.08 -7.34 7.33
C ASP A 26 2.58 -6.86 5.94
N PRO A 27 2.91 -5.56 5.81
CA PRO A 27 3.35 -4.98 4.54
C PRO A 27 4.64 -5.64 4.01
N GLU A 28 5.57 -6.03 4.87
CA GLU A 28 6.81 -6.70 4.45
C GLU A 28 6.56 -8.08 3.86
N GLY A 29 5.72 -8.90 4.50
CA GLY A 29 5.35 -10.21 4.03
C GLY A 29 4.53 -10.15 2.76
N ALA A 30 3.58 -9.21 2.65
CA ALA A 30 2.80 -9.02 1.44
C ALA A 30 3.66 -8.54 0.25
N VAL A 31 4.58 -7.59 0.46
CA VAL A 31 5.54 -7.15 -0.56
C VAL A 31 6.37 -8.35 -1.07
N LYS A 32 6.92 -9.15 -0.15
CA LYS A 32 7.69 -10.36 -0.50
C LYS A 32 6.84 -11.44 -1.17
N ALA A 33 5.64 -11.72 -0.66
CA ALA A 33 4.72 -12.72 -1.20
C ALA A 33 4.21 -12.33 -2.60
N GLY A 34 4.06 -11.02 -2.85
CA GLY A 34 3.74 -10.48 -4.16
C GLY A 34 4.91 -10.47 -5.15
N GLY A 35 6.12 -10.81 -4.71
CA GLY A 35 7.33 -10.76 -5.53
C GLY A 35 7.77 -9.34 -5.87
N PHE A 36 7.38 -8.35 -5.06
CA PHE A 36 7.77 -6.96 -5.27
C PHE A 36 9.10 -6.68 -4.56
N GLU A 37 10.06 -6.15 -5.30
CA GLU A 37 11.29 -5.62 -4.72
C GLU A 37 11.10 -4.11 -4.50
N LEU A 38 10.94 -3.73 -3.23
CA LEU A 38 10.88 -2.33 -2.81
C LEU A 38 12.15 -1.96 -2.07
N SER A 39 12.65 -0.75 -2.33
CA SER A 39 13.74 -0.16 -1.55
C SER A 39 13.28 0.14 -0.12
N ALA A 40 14.21 0.31 0.82
CA ALA A 40 13.89 0.63 2.20
C ALA A 40 12.98 1.87 2.34
N GLU A 41 13.24 2.93 1.58
CA GLU A 41 12.41 4.14 1.54
C GLU A 41 10.98 3.88 1.04
N GLU A 42 10.82 2.99 0.07
CA GLU A 42 9.51 2.62 -0.47
C GLU A 42 8.74 1.73 0.51
N MET A 43 9.43 0.81 1.16
CA MET A 43 8.86 -0.06 2.18
C MET A 43 8.45 0.75 3.41
N GLU A 44 9.22 1.77 3.80
CA GLU A 44 8.81 2.73 4.83
C GLU A 44 7.59 3.54 4.40
N ALA A 45 7.49 3.97 3.14
CA ALA A 45 6.30 4.63 2.63
C ALA A 45 5.07 3.72 2.67
N VAL A 46 5.20 2.44 2.29
CA VAL A 46 4.13 1.44 2.39
C VAL A 46 3.74 1.23 3.85
N LYS A 47 4.69 1.00 4.76
CA LYS A 47 4.40 0.89 6.20
C LYS A 47 3.74 2.14 6.76
N SER A 48 4.21 3.32 6.39
CA SER A 48 3.62 4.58 6.86
C SER A 48 2.20 4.79 6.33
N GLN A 49 1.92 4.31 5.11
CA GLN A 49 0.64 4.46 4.43
C GLN A 49 -0.39 3.39 4.82
N TYR A 50 0.05 2.16 5.12
CA TYR A 50 -0.80 0.99 5.39
C TYR A 50 -0.75 0.53 6.87
N GLN A 51 0.37 0.73 7.58
CA GLN A 51 0.60 0.33 8.96
C GLN A 51 0.52 1.50 9.97
N GLY A 52 0.66 2.74 9.49
CA GLY A 52 0.68 3.94 10.32
C GLY A 52 -0.70 4.34 10.84
N GLN A 53 -1.04 3.92 12.06
CA GLN A 53 -2.13 4.43 12.92
C GLN A 53 -3.37 4.95 12.16
N LEU A 54 -4.07 4.06 11.48
CA LEU A 54 -5.43 4.33 11.03
C LEU A 54 -6.32 3.43 11.87
N THR A 55 -6.99 4.04 12.85
CA THR A 55 -8.27 3.49 13.31
C THR A 55 -9.14 3.26 12.08
N ASP A 56 -9.96 2.19 12.07
CA ASP A 56 -10.81 1.79 10.93
C ASP A 56 -11.46 2.99 10.20
N GLU A 57 -11.92 4.00 10.96
CA GLU A 57 -12.51 5.26 10.43
C GLU A 57 -11.55 6.18 9.63
N GLN A 58 -10.27 6.23 9.98
CA GLN A 58 -9.29 7.03 9.24
C GLN A 58 -8.82 6.30 7.96
N LEU A 59 -8.92 4.97 7.93
CA LEU A 59 -8.57 4.12 6.79
C LEU A 59 -9.45 4.43 5.58
N GLU A 60 -10.78 4.49 5.76
CA GLU A 60 -11.72 4.83 4.69
C GLU A 60 -11.50 6.23 4.13
N ASN A 61 -11.19 7.20 5.00
CA ASN A 61 -11.02 8.59 4.59
C ASN A 61 -9.67 8.84 3.86
N ARG A 62 -8.61 8.09 4.20
CA ARG A 62 -7.30 8.17 3.51
C ARG A 62 -7.24 7.35 2.24
N VAL A 63 -7.84 6.16 2.15
CA VAL A 63 -7.92 5.42 0.88
C VAL A 63 -8.65 6.28 -0.16
N SER A 64 -9.72 6.97 0.26
CA SER A 64 -10.46 7.91 -0.59
C SER A 64 -9.62 9.13 -1.00
N LYS A 65 -8.87 9.76 -0.08
CA LYS A 65 -8.01 10.92 -0.39
C LYS A 65 -6.69 10.61 -1.12
N ALA A 66 -6.08 9.46 -0.85
CA ALA A 66 -4.82 9.04 -1.46
C ALA A 66 -5.02 8.72 -2.95
N TRP A 67 -6.21 8.25 -3.34
CA TRP A 67 -6.56 8.02 -4.75
C TRP A 67 -7.06 9.29 -5.43
N PHE A 68 -7.71 10.20 -4.70
CA PHE A 68 -8.17 11.49 -5.26
C PHE A 68 -7.04 12.48 -5.56
N ARG A 69 -5.86 12.33 -4.92
CA ARG A 69 -4.67 13.15 -5.21
C ARG A 69 -3.84 12.60 -6.38
N VAL A 70 -4.24 11.47 -6.96
CA VAL A 70 -3.66 10.85 -8.16
C VAL A 70 -4.73 10.65 -9.24
N GLY A 71 -5.62 11.61 -9.44
CA GLY A 71 -6.50 11.59 -10.61
C GLY A 71 -6.85 12.98 -11.10
N PRO A 72 -7.37 13.13 -12.33
CA PRO A 72 -7.26 12.26 -13.52
C PRO A 72 -5.96 12.46 -14.33
#